data_AF-A0A285Q9J4-F1
#
_entry.id   AF-A0A285Q9J4-F1
#
_cell.length_a   1.000
_cell.length_b   1.000
_cell.length_c   1.000
_cell.angle_alpha   90.00
_cell.angle_beta   90.00
_cell.angle_gamma   90.00
#
_symmetry.space_group_name_H-M   'P 1'
#
loop_
_entity.id
_entity.type
_entity.pdbx_description
1 polymer ?
#
loop_
_entity_poly.entity_id
_entity_poly.type
_entity_poly.pdbx_seq_one_letter_code
_entity_poly.pdbx_strand_id
1 'polypeptide(L)'
;MMSFRSPAPAMMLSLGLITFLMFAGCAPLPGTITTVVGTGTVYSQEQKHKYQREVGKAVDRYIADHAESPCAHNEDKVLESAVDVLKRHHLSGYEEVMARLEVIYQDPAQEDSVRAAALYNMAVLNSRKLEPNKPRAREYFERLYIEFPNHYRCIFEASAWRDSMIEQQLLYPGETVESFLEDAKKDVQRRSESEPSTRADE
;
A
#
# COMPACT_ATOMS: atom_id res chain seq x y z
N MET A 1 67.57 -14.91 43.65
CA MET A 1 67.65 -14.69 45.10
C MET A 1 66.31 -14.18 45.60
N MET A 2 65.72 -14.92 46.55
CA MET A 2 64.74 -14.57 47.59
C MET A 2 63.37 -13.95 47.22
N SER A 3 62.35 -14.81 47.39
CA SER A 3 60.95 -14.53 47.73
C SER A 3 60.76 -13.76 49.05
N PHE A 4 59.59 -13.12 49.25
CA PHE A 4 58.73 -13.18 50.47
C PHE A 4 57.42 -12.39 50.18
N ARG A 5 56.25 -13.02 49.96
CA ARG A 5 55.20 -13.54 50.87
C ARG A 5 54.19 -12.49 51.41
N SER A 6 52.90 -12.66 51.06
CA SER A 6 51.65 -11.99 51.54
C SER A 6 51.38 -12.21 53.06
N PRO A 7 50.33 -11.63 53.72
CA PRO A 7 48.88 -11.88 53.47
C PRO A 7 47.86 -10.73 53.77
N ALA A 8 46.59 -10.93 53.36
CA ALA A 8 45.36 -10.25 53.84
C ALA A 8 44.99 -10.75 55.28
N PRO A 9 43.93 -10.33 56.05
CA PRO A 9 42.49 -10.19 55.66
C PRO A 9 41.63 -9.22 56.57
N ALA A 10 40.29 -9.41 56.58
CA ALA A 10 39.22 -8.93 57.50
C ALA A 10 38.40 -7.69 57.01
N MET A 11 37.11 -7.76 56.64
CA MET A 11 35.87 -8.33 57.22
C MET A 11 35.25 -7.48 58.35
N MET A 12 34.21 -6.68 58.02
CA MET A 12 33.01 -6.28 58.81
C MET A 12 32.08 -5.54 57.82
N LEU A 13 30.81 -5.85 57.50
CA LEU A 13 29.67 -6.53 58.13
C LEU A 13 29.04 -5.80 59.33
N SER A 14 28.15 -4.83 59.03
CA SER A 14 27.02 -4.39 59.86
C SER A 14 26.14 -3.40 59.06
N LEU A 15 24.97 -3.81 58.54
CA LEU A 15 23.64 -3.70 59.17
C LEU A 15 23.33 -2.32 59.78
N GLY A 16 22.58 -1.50 59.04
CA GLY A 16 21.97 -0.25 59.50
C GLY A 16 20.55 -0.13 58.98
N LEU A 17 19.60 -0.43 59.87
CA LEU A 17 18.17 -0.58 59.68
C LEU A 17 17.45 0.75 59.40
N ILE A 18 16.42 0.65 58.57
CA ILE A 18 15.28 1.55 58.33
C ILE A 18 14.80 2.30 59.58
N THR A 19 14.61 3.63 59.52
CA THR A 19 13.37 4.25 60.02
C THR A 19 13.09 5.64 59.42
N PHE A 20 11.95 5.66 58.74
CA PHE A 20 11.06 6.71 58.27
C PHE A 20 10.79 7.85 59.27
N LEU A 21 10.72 9.11 58.81
CA LEU A 21 9.76 10.17 59.22
C LEU A 21 10.10 11.46 58.42
N MET A 22 9.35 11.75 57.36
CA MET A 22 8.18 12.66 57.38
C MET A 22 8.57 14.12 57.56
N PHE A 23 8.76 14.83 56.44
CA PHE A 23 8.36 16.22 56.33
C PHE A 23 7.44 16.40 55.13
N ALA A 24 6.16 16.38 55.46
CA ALA A 24 5.05 17.11 54.84
C ALA A 24 5.41 18.00 53.63
N GLY A 25 5.26 17.43 52.43
CA GLY A 25 4.90 18.16 51.23
C GLY A 25 3.45 17.82 50.91
N CYS A 26 2.56 18.80 51.05
CA CYS A 26 1.14 18.70 50.80
C CYS A 26 0.86 18.02 49.45
N ALA A 27 0.06 16.96 49.45
CA ALA A 27 -0.53 16.40 48.24
C ALA A 27 -1.67 17.33 47.76
N PRO A 28 -1.62 17.90 46.55
CA PRO A 28 -2.82 18.13 45.79
C PRO A 28 -3.17 16.81 45.08
N LEU A 29 -4.32 16.25 45.45
CA LEU A 29 -5.22 15.42 44.64
C LEU A 29 -4.62 14.74 43.38
N PRO A 30 -4.65 13.39 43.27
CA PRO A 30 -4.27 12.69 42.05
C PRO A 30 -5.39 12.88 41.00
N GLY A 31 -5.35 14.00 40.29
CA GLY A 31 -6.43 14.35 39.40
C GLY A 31 -6.22 15.70 38.76
N THR A 32 -5.19 15.82 37.92
CA THR A 32 -5.10 16.73 36.77
C THR A 32 -3.69 16.67 36.19
N ILE A 33 -3.33 15.52 35.59
CA ILE A 33 -2.29 15.54 34.54
C ILE A 33 -2.99 16.16 33.34
N THR A 34 -2.63 17.40 33.04
CA THR A 34 -3.20 18.19 31.96
C THR A 34 -3.03 17.47 30.63
N THR A 35 -4.17 17.09 30.08
CA THR A 35 -4.43 16.28 28.90
C THR A 35 -4.12 17.00 27.59
N VAL A 36 -2.92 17.58 27.45
CA VAL A 36 -2.51 18.24 26.19
C VAL A 36 -1.70 17.30 25.28
N VAL A 37 -0.93 16.38 25.85
CA VAL A 37 -0.21 15.35 25.07
C VAL A 37 -1.16 14.20 24.67
N GLY A 38 -2.16 13.90 25.50
CA GLY A 38 -3.09 12.79 25.31
C GLY A 38 -4.12 12.99 24.19
N THR A 39 -4.56 14.21 23.93
CA THR A 39 -5.54 14.48 22.86
C THR A 39 -4.90 14.38 21.48
N GLY A 40 -3.66 14.84 21.32
CA GLY A 40 -2.90 14.69 20.06
C GLY A 40 -2.58 13.22 19.74
N THR A 41 -2.18 12.44 20.75
CA THR A 41 -1.87 11.02 20.55
C THR A 41 -3.12 10.19 20.28
N VAL A 42 -4.21 10.39 21.04
CA VAL A 42 -5.49 9.69 20.81
C VAL A 42 -6.08 10.05 19.45
N TYR A 43 -6.09 11.33 19.06
CA TYR A 43 -6.59 11.74 17.74
C TYR A 43 -5.77 11.13 16.59
N SER A 44 -4.44 11.14 16.71
CA SER A 44 -3.56 10.50 15.71
C SER A 44 -3.77 8.97 15.63
N GLN A 45 -4.08 8.34 16.77
CA GLN A 45 -4.33 6.92 16.86
C GLN A 45 -5.70 6.54 16.28
N GLU A 46 -6.75 7.33 16.52
CA GLU A 46 -8.07 7.17 15.92
C GLU A 46 -8.02 7.32 14.40
N GLN A 47 -7.32 8.35 13.88
CA GLN A 47 -7.14 8.52 12.44
C GLN A 47 -6.38 7.35 11.82
N LYS A 48 -5.31 6.87 12.47
CA LYS A 48 -4.56 5.69 12.04
C LYS A 48 -5.46 4.46 11.95
N HIS A 49 -6.26 4.18 12.99
CA HIS A 49 -7.16 3.03 12.99
C HIS A 49 -8.30 3.15 11.97
N LYS A 50 -8.85 4.35 11.78
CA LYS A 50 -9.84 4.60 10.73
C LYS A 50 -9.25 4.32 9.36
N TYR A 51 -8.06 4.86 9.06
CA TYR A 51 -7.39 4.63 7.78
C TYR A 51 -7.05 3.16 7.56
N GLN A 52 -6.47 2.48 8.56
CA GLN A 52 -6.17 1.04 8.47
C GLN A 52 -7.40 0.20 8.19
N ARG A 53 -8.54 0.57 8.80
CA ARG A 53 -9.82 -0.10 8.57
C ARG A 53 -10.32 0.10 7.15
N GLU A 54 -10.24 1.33 6.62
CA GLU A 54 -10.67 1.62 5.25
C GLU A 54 -9.76 0.96 4.21
N VAL A 55 -8.44 0.94 4.41
CA VAL A 55 -7.51 0.17 3.56
C VAL A 55 -7.82 -1.33 3.63
N GLY A 56 -8.06 -1.86 4.83
CA GLY A 56 -8.46 -3.26 5.01
C GLY A 56 -9.72 -3.59 4.21
N LYS A 57 -10.78 -2.77 4.33
CA LYS A 57 -12.01 -2.93 3.54
C LYS A 57 -11.78 -2.85 2.03
N ALA A 58 -10.92 -1.94 1.57
CA ALA A 58 -10.62 -1.80 0.15
C ALA A 58 -9.93 -3.07 -0.40
N VAL A 59 -9.00 -3.64 0.38
CA VAL A 59 -8.34 -4.91 0.07
C VAL A 59 -9.34 -6.08 0.09
N ASP A 60 -10.18 -6.17 1.12
CA ASP A 60 -11.16 -7.25 1.22
C ASP A 60 -12.18 -7.22 0.08
N ARG A 61 -12.64 -6.01 -0.30
CA ARG A 61 -13.50 -5.81 -1.47
C ARG A 61 -12.80 -6.23 -2.75
N TYR A 62 -11.52 -5.87 -2.91
CA TYR A 62 -10.73 -6.30 -4.06
C TYR A 62 -10.65 -7.82 -4.18
N ILE A 63 -10.32 -8.51 -3.08
CA ILE A 63 -10.26 -9.97 -3.04
C ILE A 63 -11.61 -10.59 -3.39
N ALA A 64 -12.70 -10.04 -2.84
CA ALA A 64 -14.06 -10.52 -3.12
C ALA A 64 -14.42 -10.36 -4.61
N ASP A 65 -14.16 -9.19 -5.18
CA ASP A 65 -14.45 -8.90 -6.58
C ASP A 65 -13.64 -9.79 -7.53
N HIS A 66 -12.41 -10.17 -7.17
CA HIS A 66 -11.53 -11.00 -7.99
C HIS A 66 -11.69 -12.51 -7.73
N ALA A 67 -12.58 -12.91 -6.81
CA ALA A 67 -12.85 -14.33 -6.54
C ALA A 67 -13.48 -15.05 -7.75
N GLU A 68 -14.22 -14.31 -8.57
CA GLU A 68 -14.90 -14.81 -9.77
C GLU A 68 -14.23 -14.32 -11.06
N SER A 69 -12.99 -13.84 -10.97
CA SER A 69 -12.25 -13.39 -12.14
C SER A 69 -12.08 -14.51 -13.18
N PRO A 70 -12.19 -14.19 -14.49
CA PRO A 70 -11.94 -15.16 -15.55
C PRO A 70 -10.45 -15.53 -15.68
N CYS A 71 -9.54 -14.83 -14.99
CA CYS A 71 -8.11 -15.09 -15.07
C CYS A 71 -7.71 -16.37 -14.33
N ALA A 72 -6.92 -17.20 -15.00
CA ALA A 72 -6.37 -18.41 -14.38
C ALA A 72 -5.19 -18.07 -13.45
N HIS A 73 -4.85 -19.02 -12.57
CA HIS A 73 -3.60 -19.01 -11.79
C HIS A 73 -3.31 -17.73 -10.98
N ASN A 74 -4.34 -16.94 -10.64
CA ASN A 74 -4.21 -15.68 -9.88
C ASN A 74 -3.42 -14.59 -10.62
N GLU A 75 -3.37 -14.63 -11.95
CA GLU A 75 -2.63 -13.66 -12.77
C GLU A 75 -3.02 -12.21 -12.46
N ASP A 76 -4.29 -11.99 -12.16
CA ASP A 76 -4.89 -10.69 -11.91
C ASP A 76 -5.01 -10.34 -10.43
N LYS A 77 -4.38 -11.05 -9.50
CA LYS A 77 -4.40 -10.68 -8.08
C LYS A 77 -3.39 -9.58 -7.77
N VAL A 78 -3.78 -8.63 -6.91
CA VAL A 78 -2.87 -7.60 -6.37
C VAL A 78 -1.74 -8.26 -5.61
N LEU A 79 -0.53 -7.72 -5.76
CA LEU A 79 0.67 -8.15 -5.07
C LEU A 79 0.45 -8.12 -3.54
N GLU A 80 0.51 -9.28 -2.89
CA GLU A 80 0.39 -9.40 -1.43
C GLU A 80 1.41 -8.49 -0.70
N SER A 81 2.61 -8.34 -1.28
CA SER A 81 3.64 -7.44 -0.76
C SER A 81 3.23 -5.96 -0.80
N ALA A 82 2.47 -5.53 -1.82
CA ALA A 82 1.92 -4.19 -1.88
C ALA A 82 0.81 -3.99 -0.83
N VAL A 83 -0.04 -5.00 -0.64
CA VAL A 83 -1.07 -5.00 0.42
C VAL A 83 -0.43 -4.86 1.80
N ASP A 84 0.66 -5.58 2.07
CA ASP A 84 1.35 -5.52 3.34
C ASP A 84 2.01 -4.17 3.60
N VAL A 85 2.57 -3.53 2.57
CA VAL A 85 3.14 -2.17 2.71
C VAL A 85 2.04 -1.16 2.96
N LEU A 86 0.91 -1.22 2.23
CA LEU A 86 -0.24 -0.33 2.43
C LEU A 86 -0.85 -0.45 3.83
N LYS A 87 -0.90 -1.67 4.38
CA LYS A 87 -1.38 -1.92 5.74
C LYS A 87 -0.41 -1.42 6.82
N ARG A 88 0.90 -1.58 6.61
CA ARG A 88 1.94 -1.19 7.59
C ARG A 88 2.23 0.32 7.56
N HIS A 89 2.28 0.93 6.39
CA HIS A 89 2.68 2.32 6.17
C HIS A 89 1.49 3.18 5.77
N HIS A 90 0.54 3.37 6.67
CA HIS A 90 -0.72 4.06 6.37
C HIS A 90 -0.59 5.49 5.79
N LEU A 91 0.39 6.30 6.21
CA LEU A 91 0.53 7.69 5.73
C LEU A 91 1.37 7.83 4.45
N SER A 92 2.33 6.94 4.22
CA SER A 92 3.31 7.05 3.11
C SER A 92 3.31 5.86 2.16
N GLY A 93 2.64 4.77 2.53
CA GLY A 93 2.74 3.48 1.85
C GLY A 93 2.15 3.49 0.46
N TYR A 94 1.14 4.32 0.19
CA TYR A 94 0.61 4.48 -1.16
C TYR A 94 1.66 5.07 -2.10
N GLU A 95 2.27 6.19 -1.72
CA GLU A 95 3.31 6.85 -2.53
C GLU A 95 4.54 5.97 -2.67
N GLU A 96 4.95 5.28 -1.60
CA GLU A 96 6.08 4.34 -1.62
C GLU A 96 5.82 3.18 -2.58
N VAL A 97 4.63 2.57 -2.53
CA VAL A 97 4.27 1.47 -3.43
C VAL A 97 4.19 1.96 -4.88
N MET A 98 3.53 3.09 -5.14
CA MET A 98 3.43 3.66 -6.48
C MET A 98 4.81 3.98 -7.06
N ALA A 99 5.71 4.58 -6.28
CA ALA A 99 7.06 4.90 -6.73
C ALA A 99 7.87 3.64 -7.10
N ARG A 100 7.76 2.56 -6.30
CA ARG A 100 8.43 1.30 -6.60
C ARG A 100 7.87 0.62 -7.86
N LEU A 101 6.55 0.61 -8.01
CA LEU A 101 5.90 0.04 -9.20
C LEU A 101 6.28 0.81 -10.47
N GLU A 102 6.35 2.15 -10.40
CA GLU A 102 6.78 2.98 -11.52
C GLU A 102 8.22 2.67 -11.93
N VAL A 103 9.15 2.51 -10.96
CA VAL A 103 10.53 2.10 -11.25
C VAL A 103 10.58 0.75 -11.95
N ILE A 104 9.82 -0.24 -11.49
CA ILE A 104 9.76 -1.58 -12.11
C ILE A 104 9.23 -1.47 -13.55
N TYR A 105 8.16 -0.71 -13.74
CA TYR A 105 7.52 -0.55 -15.04
C TYR A 105 8.44 0.15 -16.06
N GLN A 106 9.20 1.17 -15.62
CA GLN A 106 10.10 1.95 -16.46
C GLN A 106 11.45 1.26 -16.75
N ASP A 107 11.81 0.20 -16.01
CA ASP A 107 13.09 -0.49 -16.18
C ASP A 107 13.04 -1.48 -17.36
N PRO A 108 13.71 -1.19 -18.49
CA PRO A 108 13.71 -2.08 -19.66
C PRO A 108 14.50 -3.38 -19.43
N ALA A 109 15.26 -3.50 -18.32
CA ALA A 109 15.93 -4.75 -17.96
C ALA A 109 14.98 -5.77 -17.29
N GLN A 110 13.77 -5.36 -16.90
CA GLN A 110 12.75 -6.27 -16.37
C GLN A 110 12.02 -7.01 -17.49
N GLU A 111 11.63 -8.25 -17.22
CA GLU A 111 10.75 -9.02 -18.08
C GLU A 111 9.42 -8.32 -18.31
N ASP A 112 8.83 -8.44 -19.50
CA ASP A 112 7.55 -7.83 -19.84
C ASP A 112 6.42 -8.25 -18.89
N SER A 113 6.45 -9.50 -18.41
CA SER A 113 5.48 -9.99 -17.42
C SER A 113 5.55 -9.22 -16.10
N VAL A 114 6.76 -8.84 -15.66
CA VAL A 114 7.00 -8.09 -14.43
C VAL A 114 6.58 -6.63 -14.60
N ARG A 115 6.90 -6.03 -15.75
CA ARG A 115 6.50 -4.65 -16.09
C ARG A 115 4.99 -4.53 -16.24
N ALA A 116 4.35 -5.51 -16.90
CA ALA A 116 2.89 -5.60 -17.01
C ALA A 116 2.23 -5.75 -15.65
N ALA A 117 2.76 -6.60 -14.76
CA ALA A 117 2.26 -6.75 -13.40
C ALA A 117 2.35 -5.45 -12.60
N ALA A 118 3.45 -4.71 -12.74
CA ALA A 118 3.60 -3.40 -12.10
C ALA A 118 2.54 -2.41 -12.59
N LEU A 119 2.34 -2.32 -13.91
CA LEU A 119 1.35 -1.45 -14.53
C LEU A 119 -0.09 -1.79 -14.14
N TYR A 120 -0.42 -3.08 -14.11
CA TYR A 120 -1.71 -3.59 -13.63
C TYR A 120 -1.95 -3.16 -12.16
N ASN A 121 -0.97 -3.37 -11.27
CA ASN A 121 -1.12 -2.99 -9.87
C ASN A 121 -1.26 -1.47 -9.70
N MET A 122 -0.55 -0.66 -10.50
CA MET A 122 -0.75 0.79 -10.49
C MET A 122 -2.17 1.20 -10.91
N ALA A 123 -2.75 0.54 -11.92
CA ALA A 123 -4.13 0.77 -12.35
C ALA A 123 -5.13 0.44 -11.24
N VAL A 124 -5.00 -0.75 -10.65
CA VAL A 124 -5.87 -1.23 -9.57
C VAL A 124 -5.79 -0.31 -8.35
N LEU A 125 -4.59 0.06 -7.89
CA LEU A 125 -4.42 0.94 -6.73
C LEU A 125 -5.03 2.32 -6.94
N ASN A 126 -4.90 2.89 -8.15
CA ASN A 126 -5.55 4.18 -8.45
C ASN A 126 -7.07 4.06 -8.50
N SER A 127 -7.61 2.94 -8.98
CA SER A 127 -9.06 2.73 -9.08
C SER A 127 -9.75 2.44 -7.74
N ARG A 128 -9.01 1.94 -6.73
CA ARG A 128 -9.59 1.39 -5.48
C ARG A 128 -9.15 2.05 -4.19
N LYS A 129 -8.22 3.01 -4.22
CA LYS A 129 -7.88 3.79 -3.03
C LYS A 129 -9.11 4.55 -2.50
N LEU A 130 -9.05 5.00 -1.24
CA LEU A 130 -10.16 5.67 -0.55
C LEU A 130 -10.80 6.80 -1.38
N GLU A 131 -9.96 7.52 -2.14
CA GLU A 131 -10.38 8.52 -3.12
C GLU A 131 -9.88 8.11 -4.51
N PRO A 132 -10.68 7.35 -5.30
CA PRO A 132 -10.22 6.80 -6.58
C PRO A 132 -9.73 7.87 -7.56
N ASN A 133 -8.56 7.64 -8.16
CA ASN A 133 -8.07 8.40 -9.30
C ASN A 133 -8.41 7.65 -10.60
N LYS A 134 -9.70 7.71 -10.99
CA LYS A 134 -10.21 7.07 -12.22
C LYS A 134 -9.47 7.47 -13.49
N PRO A 135 -9.10 8.75 -13.73
CA PRO A 135 -8.34 9.12 -14.94
C PRO A 135 -7.02 8.35 -15.03
N ARG A 136 -6.26 8.30 -13.93
CA ARG A 136 -4.97 7.60 -13.86
C ARG A 136 -5.14 6.08 -14.01
N ALA A 137 -6.20 5.52 -13.41
CA ALA A 137 -6.49 4.09 -13.54
C ALA A 137 -6.80 3.71 -15.00
N ARG A 138 -7.65 4.49 -15.69
CA ARG A 138 -7.97 4.29 -17.12
C ARG A 138 -6.71 4.36 -17.97
N GLU A 139 -5.89 5.39 -17.77
CA GLU A 139 -4.62 5.55 -18.48
C GLU A 139 -3.70 4.33 -18.32
N TYR A 140 -3.55 3.79 -17.10
CA TYR A 140 -2.72 2.62 -16.87
C TYR A 140 -3.31 1.34 -17.48
N PHE A 141 -4.64 1.15 -17.48
CA PHE A 141 -5.27 0.02 -18.18
C PHE A 141 -5.14 0.14 -19.70
N GLU A 142 -5.26 1.34 -20.27
CA GLU A 142 -5.02 1.60 -21.70
C GLU A 142 -3.57 1.23 -22.08
N ARG A 143 -2.59 1.68 -21.29
CA ARG A 143 -1.18 1.34 -21.51
C ARG A 143 -0.92 -0.14 -21.37
N LEU A 144 -1.53 -0.81 -20.38
CA LEU A 144 -1.40 -2.26 -20.21
C LEU A 144 -1.88 -3.00 -21.47
N TYR A 145 -3.00 -2.55 -22.04
CA TYR A 145 -3.54 -3.13 -23.27
C TYR A 145 -2.65 -2.91 -24.50
N ILE A 146 -2.06 -1.71 -24.64
CA ILE A 146 -1.23 -1.33 -25.79
C ILE A 146 0.17 -1.94 -25.71
N GLU A 147 0.84 -1.76 -24.57
CA GLU A 147 2.26 -2.07 -24.40
C GLU A 147 2.51 -3.55 -24.13
N PHE A 148 1.55 -4.26 -23.51
CA PHE A 148 1.68 -5.66 -23.11
C PHE A 148 0.51 -6.53 -23.60
N PRO A 149 0.26 -6.61 -24.92
CA PRO A 149 -0.96 -7.21 -25.48
C PRO A 149 -1.13 -8.72 -25.19
N ASN A 150 -0.07 -9.39 -24.74
CA ASN A 150 -0.09 -10.81 -24.38
C ASN A 150 -0.24 -11.06 -22.88
N HIS A 151 -0.30 -10.02 -22.05
CA HIS A 151 -0.45 -10.12 -20.61
C HIS A 151 -1.84 -9.63 -20.18
N TYR A 152 -2.41 -10.26 -19.13
CA TYR A 152 -3.70 -9.84 -18.55
C TYR A 152 -4.88 -9.83 -19.55
N ARG A 153 -4.84 -10.63 -20.62
CA ARG A 153 -5.92 -10.64 -21.63
C ARG A 153 -7.29 -10.96 -21.05
N CYS A 154 -7.34 -11.88 -20.09
CA CYS A 154 -8.55 -12.32 -19.41
C CYS A 154 -9.36 -11.17 -18.77
N ILE A 155 -8.72 -10.10 -18.26
CA ILE A 155 -9.46 -8.95 -17.69
C ILE A 155 -10.07 -8.03 -18.75
N PHE A 156 -9.60 -8.09 -20.00
CA PHE A 156 -10.11 -7.27 -21.10
C PHE A 156 -11.17 -7.98 -21.94
N GLU A 157 -11.17 -9.31 -21.90
CA GLU A 157 -12.14 -10.14 -22.63
C GLU A 157 -13.58 -9.90 -22.16
N ALA A 158 -14.50 -9.94 -23.12
CA ALA A 158 -15.92 -9.70 -22.86
C ALA A 158 -16.46 -10.72 -21.87
N SER A 159 -16.86 -10.24 -20.70
CA SER A 159 -17.40 -11.04 -19.62
C SER A 159 -18.26 -10.16 -18.70
N ALA A 160 -19.23 -10.79 -18.02
CA ALA A 160 -20.03 -10.11 -17.00
C ALA A 160 -19.13 -9.55 -15.87
N TRP A 161 -18.03 -10.25 -15.57
CA TRP A 161 -17.04 -9.81 -14.60
C TRP A 161 -16.37 -8.50 -15.02
N ARG A 162 -15.85 -8.42 -16.26
CA ARG A 162 -15.23 -7.21 -16.80
C ARG A 162 -16.18 -6.02 -16.73
N ASP A 163 -17.42 -6.22 -17.19
CA ASP A 163 -18.42 -5.15 -17.23
C ASP A 163 -18.73 -4.65 -15.81
N SER A 164 -18.87 -5.56 -14.84
CA SER A 164 -19.02 -5.20 -13.43
C SER A 164 -17.82 -4.43 -12.89
N MET A 165 -16.58 -4.83 -13.23
CA MET A 165 -15.38 -4.11 -12.80
C MET A 165 -15.34 -2.69 -13.38
N ILE A 166 -15.71 -2.53 -14.66
CA ILE A 166 -15.82 -1.22 -15.31
C ILE A 166 -16.84 -0.33 -14.57
N GLU A 167 -18.04 -0.85 -14.30
CA GLU A 167 -19.10 -0.11 -13.60
C GLU A 167 -18.66 0.36 -12.22
N GLN A 168 -18.05 -0.53 -11.45
CA GLN A 168 -17.69 -0.25 -10.06
C GLN A 168 -16.51 0.72 -9.94
N GLN A 169 -15.52 0.61 -10.84
CA GLN A 169 -14.22 1.24 -10.64
C GLN A 169 -13.88 2.31 -11.66
N LEU A 170 -14.36 2.17 -12.89
CA LEU A 170 -13.86 2.97 -14.01
C LEU A 170 -14.86 4.02 -14.46
N LEU A 171 -16.17 3.77 -14.48
CA LEU A 171 -17.18 4.71 -15.00
C LEU A 171 -17.25 6.04 -14.23
N TYR A 172 -17.42 7.14 -14.95
CA TYR A 172 -17.83 8.43 -14.40
C TYR A 172 -19.35 8.53 -14.29
N PRO A 173 -19.87 9.46 -13.45
CA PRO A 173 -21.30 9.71 -13.37
C PRO A 173 -21.90 10.00 -14.76
N GLY A 174 -22.89 9.21 -15.17
CA GLY A 174 -23.61 9.37 -16.44
C GLY A 174 -23.05 8.55 -17.61
N GLU A 175 -21.94 7.84 -17.45
CA GLU A 175 -21.44 6.90 -18.47
C GLU A 175 -22.09 5.52 -18.35
N THR A 176 -22.08 4.76 -19.45
CA THR A 176 -22.40 3.33 -19.48
C THR A 176 -21.15 2.51 -19.80
N VAL A 177 -21.20 1.19 -19.56
CA VAL A 177 -20.13 0.28 -19.97
C VAL A 177 -19.88 0.38 -21.49
N GLU A 178 -20.96 0.46 -22.27
CA GLU A 178 -20.88 0.54 -23.73
C GLU A 178 -20.19 1.83 -24.19
N SER A 179 -20.60 3.00 -23.66
CA SER A 179 -19.96 4.27 -24.02
C SER A 179 -18.50 4.29 -23.60
N PHE A 180 -18.17 3.73 -22.42
CA PHE A 180 -16.80 3.63 -21.94
C PHE A 180 -15.93 2.76 -22.85
N LEU A 181 -16.41 1.59 -23.26
CA LEU A 181 -15.66 0.68 -24.14
C LEU A 181 -15.47 1.27 -25.54
N GLU A 182 -16.46 1.99 -26.07
CA GLU A 182 -16.33 2.70 -27.35
C GLU A 182 -15.24 3.77 -27.28
N ASP A 183 -15.22 4.57 -26.22
CA ASP A 183 -14.22 5.63 -26.06
C ASP A 183 -12.83 5.06 -25.78
N ALA A 184 -12.71 4.03 -24.93
CA ALA A 184 -11.45 3.33 -24.70
C ALA A 184 -10.86 2.76 -26.00
N LYS A 185 -11.71 2.21 -26.89
CA LYS A 185 -11.28 1.72 -28.21
C LYS A 185 -10.73 2.85 -29.10
N LYS A 186 -11.40 4.00 -29.16
CA LYS A 186 -10.93 5.17 -29.92
C LYS A 186 -9.60 5.69 -29.38
N ASP A 187 -9.44 5.69 -28.07
CA ASP A 187 -8.25 6.20 -27.38
C ASP A 187 -7.05 5.28 -27.61
N VAL A 188 -7.25 3.97 -27.51
CA VAL A 188 -6.24 2.97 -27.86
C VAL A 188 -5.80 3.12 -29.31
N GLN A 189 -6.74 3.25 -30.26
CA GLN A 189 -6.43 3.40 -31.68
C GLN A 189 -5.61 4.67 -31.94
N ARG A 190 -6.02 5.80 -31.36
CA ARG A 190 -5.32 7.07 -31.50
C ARG A 190 -3.90 7.02 -30.94
N ARG A 191 -3.70 6.33 -29.81
CA ARG A 191 -2.37 6.18 -29.19
C ARG A 191 -1.46 5.28 -30.01
N SER A 192 -1.95 4.14 -30.49
CA SER A 192 -1.16 3.23 -31.32
C SER A 192 -0.77 3.83 -32.68
N GLU A 193 -1.57 4.74 -33.22
CA GLU A 193 -1.24 5.51 -34.43
C GLU A 193 -0.25 6.67 -34.17
N SER A 194 -0.15 7.15 -32.92
CA SER A 194 0.71 8.29 -32.55
C SER A 194 2.13 7.91 -32.10
N GLU A 195 2.38 6.63 -31.81
CA GLU A 195 3.72 6.14 -31.53
C GLU A 195 4.50 6.00 -32.85
N PRO A 196 5.63 6.73 -33.04
CA PRO A 196 6.44 6.55 -34.22
C PRO A 196 6.98 5.12 -34.21
N SER A 197 6.78 4.39 -35.30
CA SER A 197 7.43 3.10 -35.56
C SER A 197 8.96 3.28 -35.48
N THR A 198 9.55 3.01 -34.32
CA THR A 198 10.99 2.84 -34.13
C THR A 198 11.42 1.39 -34.32
N ARG A 199 10.62 0.58 -35.02
CA ARG A 199 10.96 -0.79 -35.37
C ARG A 199 10.89 -1.00 -36.87
N ALA A 200 11.76 -0.29 -37.58
CA ALA A 200 12.31 -0.70 -38.85
C ALA A 200 13.82 -0.44 -38.79
N ASP A 201 14.59 -1.47 -39.13
CA ASP A 201 16.05 -1.50 -39.30
C ASP A 201 16.87 -1.82 -38.04
N GLU A 202 16.97 -3.12 -37.72
CA GLU A 202 18.23 -3.82 -37.39
C GLU A 202 18.12 -5.32 -37.75
#